data_AF-A0A7C4FX08-F1
#
_entry.id   AF-A0A7C4FX08-F1
#
_cell.length_a   1.000
_cell.length_b   1.000
_cell.length_c   1.000
_cell.angle_alpha   90.00
_cell.angle_beta   90.00
_cell.angle_gamma   90.00
#
_symmetry.space_group_name_H-M   'P 1'
#
loop_
_entity.id
_entity.type
_entity.pdbx_description
1 polymer ?
#
loop_
_entity_poly.entity_id
_entity_poly.type
_entity_poly.pdbx_seq_one_letter_code
_entity_poly.pdbx_strand_id
1 'polypeptide(L)'
;RFVSKVMPFTQGSLIEEMKQRGLGRPSTYAKIVQTLLERGYVVERNGFLFATDLGRRVYQWLRLRFPEFADEALTRDLEEKGDKIEAGELDYQLVLRELRHSRLFAQK
;
A
#
# COMPACT_ATOMS: atom_id res chain seq x y z
N ARG A 1 13.53 -17.25 -26.86
CA ARG A 1 12.31 -16.64 -26.29
C ARG A 1 12.63 -16.23 -24.85
N PHE A 2 12.61 -14.95 -24.51
CA PHE A 2 12.66 -14.51 -23.12
C PHE A 2 11.32 -14.87 -22.48
N VAL A 3 11.30 -15.88 -21.62
CA VAL A 3 10.14 -16.22 -20.80
C VAL A 3 10.42 -15.71 -19.40
N SER A 4 9.57 -14.81 -18.90
CA SER A 4 9.67 -14.33 -17.52
C SER A 4 9.65 -15.51 -16.55
N LYS A 5 10.59 -15.54 -15.59
CA LYS A 5 10.65 -16.56 -14.55
C LYS A 5 9.52 -16.41 -13.52
N VAL A 6 8.88 -15.25 -13.47
CA VAL A 6 7.83 -14.90 -12.51
C VAL A 6 6.51 -14.66 -13.24
N MET A 7 5.44 -15.26 -12.72
CA MET A 7 4.08 -15.02 -13.19
C MET A 7 3.61 -13.67 -12.67
N PRO A 8 3.07 -12.78 -13.52
CA PRO A 8 2.45 -11.54 -13.05
C PRO A 8 1.26 -11.83 -12.11
N PHE A 9 0.94 -10.89 -11.23
CA PHE A 9 -0.22 -11.04 -10.36
C PHE A 9 -1.53 -10.90 -11.16
N THR A 10 -2.51 -11.75 -10.88
CA THR A 10 -3.93 -11.42 -11.07
C THR A 10 -4.41 -10.53 -9.92
N GLN A 11 -5.61 -9.93 -10.03
CA GLN A 11 -6.21 -9.19 -8.91
C GLN A 11 -6.30 -10.05 -7.64
N GLY A 12 -6.77 -11.30 -7.75
CA GLY A 12 -6.89 -12.21 -6.62
C GLY A 12 -5.55 -12.56 -5.98
N SER A 13 -4.53 -12.86 -6.79
CA SER A 13 -3.18 -13.16 -6.26
C SER A 13 -2.51 -11.94 -5.62
N LEU A 14 -2.79 -10.72 -6.11
CA LEU A 14 -2.31 -9.50 -5.48
C LEU A 14 -2.99 -9.27 -4.12
N ILE A 15 -4.30 -9.52 -4.03
CA ILE A 15 -5.04 -9.45 -2.76
C ILE A 15 -4.48 -10.46 -1.75
N GLU A 16 -4.20 -11.69 -2.18
CA GLU A 16 -3.60 -12.70 -1.31
C GLU A 16 -2.20 -12.30 -0.84
N GLU A 17 -1.37 -11.75 -1.74
CA GLU A 17 -0.05 -11.21 -1.37
C GLU A 17 -0.17 -10.06 -0.36
N MET A 18 -1.10 -9.12 -0.58
CA MET A 18 -1.39 -8.02 0.35
C MET A 18 -1.76 -8.55 1.74
N LYS A 19 -2.64 -9.55 1.80
CA LYS A 19 -3.04 -10.20 3.05
C LYS A 19 -1.86 -10.85 3.78
N GLN A 20 -1.04 -11.62 3.05
CA GLN A 20 0.15 -12.28 3.62
C GLN A 20 1.17 -11.29 4.17
N ARG A 21 1.27 -10.10 3.55
CA ARG A 21 2.16 -9.02 3.99
C ARG A 21 1.56 -8.07 5.02
N GLY A 22 0.29 -8.26 5.42
CA GLY A 22 -0.41 -7.37 6.34
C GLY A 22 -0.69 -5.97 5.77
N LEU A 23 -0.92 -5.86 4.47
CA LEU A 23 -1.12 -4.59 3.76
C LEU A 23 -2.60 -4.38 3.41
N GLY A 24 -3.32 -3.68 4.28
CA GLY A 24 -4.74 -3.42 4.14
C GLY A 24 -5.61 -4.39 4.96
N ARG A 25 -6.91 -4.44 4.63
CA ARG A 25 -7.97 -5.11 5.38
C ARG A 25 -8.99 -5.75 4.43
N PRO A 26 -9.81 -6.71 4.88
CA PRO A 26 -10.87 -7.30 4.05
C PRO A 26 -11.78 -6.26 3.37
N SER A 27 -12.02 -5.13 4.05
CA SER A 27 -12.82 -4.01 3.53
C SER A 27 -12.09 -3.13 2.50
N THR A 28 -10.75 -3.21 2.39
CA THR A 28 -9.96 -2.28 1.57
C THR A 28 -9.29 -2.94 0.37
N TYR A 29 -9.04 -4.25 0.38
CA TYR A 29 -8.29 -4.93 -0.68
C TYR A 29 -8.80 -4.66 -2.10
N ALA A 30 -10.09 -4.94 -2.34
CA ALA A 30 -10.70 -4.71 -3.65
C ALA A 30 -10.64 -3.24 -4.05
N LYS A 31 -10.86 -2.33 -3.09
CA LYS A 31 -10.84 -0.89 -3.36
C LYS A 31 -9.44 -0.38 -3.69
N ILE A 32 -8.39 -0.93 -3.06
CA ILE A 32 -6.99 -0.59 -3.36
C ILE A 32 -6.67 -0.98 -4.80
N VAL A 33 -6.94 -2.23 -5.19
CA VAL A 33 -6.69 -2.72 -6.56
C VAL A 33 -7.45 -1.88 -7.59
N GLN A 34 -8.75 -1.62 -7.32
CA GLN A 34 -9.57 -0.77 -8.17
C GLN A 34 -8.98 0.64 -8.31
N THR A 35 -8.54 1.25 -7.21
CA THR A 35 -7.95 2.61 -7.23
C THR A 35 -6.66 2.66 -8.05
N LEU A 36 -5.83 1.62 -7.99
CA LEU A 36 -4.61 1.52 -8.80
C LEU A 36 -4.92 1.44 -10.31
N LEU A 37 -5.97 0.71 -10.68
CA LEU A 37 -6.46 0.59 -12.06
C LEU A 37 -7.07 1.93 -12.54
N GLU A 38 -7.99 2.51 -11.76
CA GLU A 38 -8.67 3.77 -12.08
C GLU A 38 -7.69 4.93 -12.28
N ARG A 39 -6.61 4.98 -11.48
CA ARG A 39 -5.56 6.00 -11.61
C ARG A 39 -4.51 5.68 -12.67
N GLY A 40 -4.63 4.54 -13.36
CA GLY A 40 -3.69 4.12 -14.40
C GLY A 40 -2.28 3.80 -13.90
N TYR A 41 -2.11 3.46 -12.61
CA TYR A 41 -0.83 3.02 -12.07
C TYR A 41 -0.53 1.56 -12.44
N VAL A 42 -1.57 0.76 -12.59
CA VAL A 42 -1.52 -0.58 -13.15
C VAL A 42 -2.54 -0.72 -14.28
N VAL A 43 -2.30 -1.66 -15.18
CA VAL A 43 -3.24 -2.07 -16.22
C VAL A 43 -3.45 -3.57 -16.18
N GLU A 44 -4.66 -3.99 -16.50
CA GLU A 44 -4.99 -5.41 -16.63
C GLU A 44 -4.91 -5.84 -18.11
N ARG A 45 -4.21 -6.94 -18.37
CA ARG A 45 -4.11 -7.56 -19.71
C ARG A 45 -4.20 -9.07 -19.54
N ASN A 46 -5.19 -9.69 -20.20
CA ASN A 46 -5.43 -11.14 -20.12
C ASN A 46 -5.57 -11.65 -18.66
N GLY A 47 -6.22 -10.89 -17.78
CA GLY A 47 -6.40 -11.26 -16.36
C GLY A 47 -5.21 -10.96 -15.45
N PHE A 48 -4.12 -10.42 -15.99
CA PHE A 48 -2.88 -10.13 -15.26
C PHE A 48 -2.64 -8.63 -15.13
N LEU A 49 -2.11 -8.21 -13.99
CA LEU A 49 -1.78 -6.83 -13.65
C LEU A 49 -0.33 -6.52 -14.02
N PHE A 50 -0.14 -5.37 -14.67
CA PHE A 50 1.18 -4.85 -15.03
C PHE A 50 1.30 -3.38 -14.62
N ALA A 51 2.43 -3.02 -13.99
CA ALA A 51 2.72 -1.63 -13.67
C ALA A 51 2.93 -0.80 -14.94
N THR A 52 2.23 0.33 -15.04
CA THR A 52 2.42 1.28 -16.13
C THR A 52 3.70 2.09 -15.92
N ASP A 53 4.14 2.81 -16.95
CA ASP A 53 5.27 3.75 -16.81
C ASP A 53 4.94 4.87 -15.82
N LEU A 54 3.68 5.31 -15.77
CA LEU A 54 3.21 6.27 -14.76
C LEU A 54 3.35 5.69 -13.35
N GLY A 55 2.82 4.48 -13.12
CA GLY A 55 2.91 3.82 -11.82
C GLY A 55 4.35 3.63 -11.33
N ARG A 56 5.24 3.19 -12.24
CA ARG A 56 6.68 3.05 -11.93
C ARG A 56 7.33 4.38 -11.57
N ARG A 57 7.05 5.45 -12.32
CA ARG A 57 7.61 6.79 -12.03
C ARG A 57 7.10 7.35 -10.70
N VAL A 58 5.80 7.22 -10.42
CA VAL A 58 5.21 7.67 -9.15
C VAL A 58 5.81 6.91 -7.98
N TYR A 59 5.90 5.58 -8.08
CA TYR A 59 6.52 4.76 -7.05
C TYR A 59 7.99 5.13 -6.80
N GLN A 60 8.78 5.30 -7.87
CA GLN A 60 10.18 5.70 -7.76
C GLN A 60 10.33 7.08 -7.10
N TRP A 61 9.52 8.06 -7.51
CA TRP A 61 9.56 9.39 -6.91
C TRP A 61 9.18 9.36 -5.42
N LEU A 62 8.12 8.61 -5.06
CA LEU A 62 7.71 8.44 -3.67
C LEU A 62 8.82 7.80 -2.84
N ARG A 63 9.42 6.71 -3.33
CA ARG A 63 10.51 6.02 -2.63
C ARG A 63 11.75 6.89 -2.45
N LEU A 64 12.07 7.75 -3.42
CA LEU A 64 13.23 8.64 -3.34
C LEU A 64 13.02 9.82 -2.40
N ARG A 65 11.83 10.43 -2.42
CA ARG A 65 11.55 11.66 -1.66
C ARG A 65 10.97 11.40 -0.27
N PHE A 66 10.25 10.29 -0.13
CA PHE A 66 9.47 9.90 1.04
C PHE A 66 9.62 8.40 1.32
N PRO A 67 10.86 7.90 1.56
CA PRO A 67 11.12 6.47 1.70
C PRO A 67 10.30 5.82 2.81
N GLU A 68 10.07 6.53 3.92
CA GLU A 68 9.27 6.03 5.04
C GLU A 68 7.79 5.81 4.66
N PHE A 69 7.23 6.65 3.78
CA PHE A 69 5.85 6.48 3.27
C PHE A 69 5.73 5.37 2.23
N ALA A 70 6.83 5.03 1.56
CA ALA A 70 6.88 3.92 0.61
C ALA A 70 7.18 2.57 1.30
N ASP A 71 7.47 2.57 2.60
CA ASP A 71 7.76 1.38 3.37
C ASP A 71 6.48 0.66 3.80
N GLU A 72 6.43 -0.63 3.51
CA GLU A 72 5.37 -1.53 3.96
C GLU A 72 5.28 -1.62 5.50
N ALA A 73 6.41 -1.45 6.20
CA ALA A 73 6.45 -1.49 7.66
C ALA A 73 5.63 -0.37 8.30
N LEU A 74 5.68 0.84 7.74
CA LEU A 74 4.84 1.94 8.21
C LEU A 74 3.36 1.63 7.99
N THR A 75 3.01 1.08 6.82
CA THR A 75 1.63 0.68 6.53
C THR A 75 1.13 -0.32 7.57
N ARG A 76 1.91 -1.37 7.85
CA ARG A 76 1.56 -2.38 8.87
C ARG A 76 1.39 -1.79 10.27
N ASP A 77 2.29 -0.90 10.70
CA ASP A 77 2.22 -0.25 12.02
C ASP A 77 0.93 0.59 12.17
N LEU A 78 0.56 1.35 11.14
CA LEU A 78 -0.66 2.15 11.15
C LEU A 78 -1.91 1.27 11.20
N GLU A 79 -1.91 0.18 10.46
CA GLU A 79 -2.97 -0.82 10.46
C GLU A 79 -3.12 -1.47 11.86
N GLU A 80 -2.02 -1.90 12.50
CA GLU A 80 -2.06 -2.46 13.86
C GLU A 80 -2.55 -1.46 14.90
N LYS A 81 -2.13 -0.18 14.79
CA LYS A 81 -2.65 0.90 15.63
C LYS A 81 -4.16 1.08 15.45
N GLY A 82 -4.65 0.95 14.22
CA GLY A 82 -6.08 0.95 13.91
C GLY A 82 -6.83 -0.14 14.66
N ASP A 83 -6.33 -1.38 14.64
CA ASP A 83 -6.95 -2.51 15.36
C ASP A 83 -6.99 -2.27 16.89
N LYS A 84 -5.90 -1.73 17.46
CA LYS A 84 -5.85 -1.39 18.89
C LYS A 84 -6.82 -0.26 19.27
N ILE A 85 -7.03 0.71 18.37
CA ILE A 85 -8.04 1.75 18.57
C ILE A 85 -9.44 1.13 18.55
N GLU A 86 -9.72 0.23 17.60
CA GLU A 86 -11.01 -0.48 17.51
C GLU A 86 -11.28 -1.33 18.76
N ALA A 87 -10.25 -1.97 19.31
CA ALA A 87 -10.31 -2.73 20.57
C ALA A 87 -10.42 -1.84 21.83
N GLY A 88 -10.27 -0.52 21.70
CA GLY A 88 -10.28 0.42 22.82
C GLY A 88 -8.97 0.43 23.65
N GLU A 89 -7.91 -0.16 23.12
CA GLU A 89 -6.59 -0.25 23.76
C GLU A 89 -5.71 0.99 23.51
N LEU A 90 -5.99 1.75 22.44
CA LEU A 90 -5.32 3.00 22.11
C LEU A 90 -6.31 4.14 21.86
N ASP A 91 -5.95 5.34 22.31
CA ASP A 91 -6.68 6.56 21.98
C ASP A 91 -6.23 7.11 20.62
N TYR A 92 -7.17 7.20 19.66
CA TYR A 92 -6.92 7.75 18.34
C TYR A 92 -6.37 9.19 18.38
N GLN A 93 -6.75 10.00 19.37
CA GLN A 93 -6.27 11.37 19.50
C GLN A 93 -4.79 11.43 19.85
N LEU A 94 -4.31 10.48 20.65
CA LEU A 94 -2.89 10.35 20.97
C LEU A 94 -2.11 9.90 19.74
N VAL A 95 -2.58 8.86 19.05
CA VAL A 95 -1.95 8.36 17.81
C VAL A 95 -1.84 9.46 16.75
N LEU A 96 -2.92 10.22 16.51
CA LEU A 96 -2.91 11.34 15.57
C LEU A 96 -1.94 12.45 15.97
N ARG A 97 -1.80 12.71 17.27
CA ARG A 97 -0.86 13.71 17.80
C ARG A 97 0.59 13.27 17.63
N GLU A 98 0.89 12.00 17.91
CA GLU A 98 2.21 11.40 17.68
C GLU A 98 2.57 11.44 16.19
N LEU A 99 1.64 11.04 15.32
CA LEU A 99 1.86 11.09 13.86
C LEU A 99 2.15 12.51 13.38
N ARG A 100 1.39 13.51 13.86
CA ARG A 100 1.61 14.91 13.49
C ARG A 100 3.01 15.43 13.88
N HIS A 101 3.51 15.03 15.05
CA HIS A 101 4.82 15.44 15.53
C HIS A 101 5.97 14.53 15.05
N SER A 102 5.64 13.41 14.40
CA SER A 102 6.64 12.52 13.84
C SER A 102 7.40 13.19 12.69
N ARG A 103 8.64 12.74 12.47
CA ARG A 103 9.48 13.22 11.37
C ARG A 103 8.86 12.97 9.98
N LEU A 104 7.90 12.05 9.89
CA LEU A 104 7.14 11.75 8.67
C LEU A 104 6.35 12.97 8.17
N PHE A 105 5.73 13.72 9.09
CA PHE A 105 4.87 14.85 8.75
C PHE A 105 5.47 16.21 9.12
N ALA A 106 6.57 16.23 9.88
CA ALA A 106 7.25 17.44 10.31
C ALA A 106 8.12 18.13 9.23
N GLN A 107 8.26 17.54 8.02
CA GLN A 107 9.02 18.11 6.90
C GLN A 107 8.17 18.95 5.91
N LYS A 108 7.06 19.54 6.36
CA LYS A 108 6.33 20.55 5.57
C LYS A 108 6.44 21.93 6.21
#